data_AF-A0A420RHQ1-F1
#
_entry.id   AF-A0A420RHQ1-F1
#
_cell.length_a   1.000
_cell.length_b   1.000
_cell.length_c   1.000
_cell.angle_alpha   90.00
_cell.angle_beta   90.00
_cell.angle_gamma   90.00
#
_symmetry.space_group_name_H-M   'P 1'
#
loop_
_entity.id
_entity.type
_entity.pdbx_description
1 polymer ?
#
loop_
_entity_poly.entity_id
_entity_poly.type
_entity_poly.pdbx_seq_one_letter_code
_entity_poly.pdbx_strand_id
1 'polypeptide(L)'
;MAASALFMPSAAALSKRLSNHARTLAHRVMVNRYRSVEIVLAFMVNIPWMFPGQHSTDDETCTYISIANTVATDLSLHKSLISPEMVGSGSGIGLARGDCLDPRAALAMDGFPEIDPWSEKGRLFLRNRERCWLSLFVLERGMSLARGRPFSVPMTRSLKDCDNWHRSEYADPLDGHLVSMAVLRRDLDALFATVRALCDGSQMASSDGSLIAQSYVCHQGQ
;
A
#
# COMPACT_ATOMS: atom_id res chain seq x y z
N MET A 1 1.24 8.93 -19.28
CA MET A 1 1.86 9.63 -20.45
C MET A 1 3.38 9.47 -20.50
N ALA A 2 4.16 9.81 -19.47
CA ALA A 2 5.62 9.57 -19.48
C ALA A 2 5.98 8.08 -19.66
N ALA A 3 5.31 7.21 -18.90
CA ALA A 3 5.49 5.77 -19.00
C ALA A 3 5.08 5.19 -20.37
N SER A 4 3.97 5.65 -20.95
CA SER A 4 3.52 5.22 -22.27
C SER A 4 4.52 5.58 -23.37
N ALA A 5 5.23 6.70 -23.23
CA ALA A 5 6.29 7.10 -24.15
C ALA A 5 7.55 6.22 -24.06
N LEU A 6 7.74 5.43 -23.00
CA LEU A 6 8.83 4.44 -22.92
C LEU A 6 8.70 3.35 -23.98
N PHE A 7 7.47 2.98 -24.34
CA PHE A 7 7.19 1.89 -25.27
C PHE A 7 7.13 2.34 -26.73
N MET A 8 7.34 3.63 -26.99
CA MET A 8 7.40 4.19 -28.34
C MET A 8 8.86 4.45 -28.71
N PRO A 9 9.46 3.69 -29.65
CA PRO A 9 10.87 3.84 -30.03
C PRO A 9 11.23 5.26 -30.50
N SER A 10 10.28 5.95 -31.14
CA SER A 10 10.44 7.33 -31.62
C SER A 10 10.34 8.40 -30.52
N ALA A 11 9.89 8.06 -29.32
CA ALA A 11 9.57 9.01 -28.26
C ALA A 11 10.56 8.99 -27.08
N ALA A 12 11.73 8.38 -27.23
CA ALA A 12 12.72 8.25 -26.15
C ALA A 12 13.12 9.61 -25.53
N ALA A 13 13.33 10.64 -26.36
CA ALA A 13 13.66 11.98 -25.90
C ALA A 13 12.51 12.61 -25.09
N LEU A 14 11.26 12.39 -25.51
CA LEU A 14 10.07 12.87 -24.81
C LEU A 14 9.91 12.15 -23.46
N SER A 15 10.05 10.82 -23.45
CA SER A 15 10.01 10.01 -22.23
C SER A 15 11.04 10.49 -21.19
N LYS A 16 12.29 10.73 -21.63
CA LYS A 16 13.34 11.27 -20.76
C LYS A 16 12.98 12.63 -20.17
N ARG A 17 12.46 13.55 -20.98
CA ARG A 17 12.03 14.89 -20.53
C ARG A 17 10.88 14.82 -19.52
N LEU A 18 9.86 14.02 -19.80
CA LEU A 18 8.70 13.86 -18.92
C LEU A 18 9.10 13.21 -17.58
N SER A 19 9.96 12.19 -17.62
CA SER A 19 10.48 11.53 -16.41
C SER A 19 11.29 12.51 -15.54
N ASN A 20 12.14 13.34 -16.15
CA ASN A 20 12.90 14.37 -15.44
C ASN A 20 11.98 15.43 -14.82
N HIS A 21 10.92 15.82 -15.54
CA HIS A 21 9.93 16.76 -15.03
C HIS A 21 9.17 16.18 -13.83
N ALA A 22 8.69 14.94 -13.93
CA ALA A 22 8.01 14.24 -12.85
C ALA A 22 8.89 14.14 -11.59
N ARG A 23 10.18 13.81 -11.75
CA ARG A 23 11.15 13.77 -10.65
C ARG A 23 11.35 15.14 -10.00
N THR A 24 11.39 16.20 -10.79
CA THR A 24 11.49 17.58 -10.29
C THR A 24 10.26 17.97 -9.49
N LEU A 25 9.07 17.59 -9.96
CA LEU A 25 7.82 17.82 -9.23
C LEU A 25 7.79 17.03 -7.92
N ALA A 26 8.17 15.75 -7.93
CA ALA A 26 8.27 14.92 -6.72
C ALA A 26 9.20 15.56 -5.68
N HIS A 27 10.36 16.06 -6.11
CA HIS A 27 11.28 16.78 -5.23
C HIS A 27 10.65 18.06 -4.65
N ARG A 28 9.93 18.85 -5.45
CA ARG A 28 9.23 20.05 -4.96
C ARG A 28 8.14 19.71 -3.95
N VAL A 29 7.38 18.64 -4.17
CA VAL A 29 6.37 18.17 -3.22
C VAL A 29 7.00 17.83 -1.88
N MET A 30 8.15 17.13 -1.89
CA MET A 30 8.87 16.79 -0.67
C MET A 30 9.40 18.01 0.07
N VAL A 31 10.08 18.93 -0.64
CA VAL A 31 10.69 20.13 -0.02
C VAL A 31 9.63 21.06 0.57
N ASN A 32 8.52 21.27 -0.16
CA ASN A 32 7.45 22.18 0.28
C ASN A 32 6.40 21.50 1.15
N ARG A 33 6.53 20.19 1.43
CA ARG A 33 5.60 19.41 2.25
C ARG A 33 4.14 19.52 1.78
N TYR A 34 3.93 19.52 0.46
CA TYR A 34 2.58 19.51 -0.10
C TYR A 34 1.90 18.16 0.15
N ARG A 35 0.59 18.20 0.44
CA ARG A 35 -0.20 17.02 0.81
C ARG A 35 -1.56 17.10 0.14
N SER A 36 -1.92 16.04 -0.57
CA SER A 36 -3.27 15.81 -1.10
C SER A 36 -3.40 14.33 -1.50
N VAL A 37 -4.62 13.87 -1.70
CA VAL A 37 -4.87 12.49 -2.18
C VAL A 37 -4.27 12.29 -3.58
N GLU A 38 -4.32 13.31 -4.44
CA GLU A 38 -3.73 13.30 -5.78
C GLU A 38 -2.20 13.16 -5.73
N ILE A 39 -1.55 13.72 -4.71
CA ILE A 39 -0.11 13.52 -4.50
C ILE A 39 0.17 12.04 -4.20
N VAL A 40 -0.62 11.41 -3.32
CA VAL A 40 -0.49 9.97 -3.03
C VAL A 40 -0.65 9.16 -4.32
N LEU A 41 -1.70 9.43 -5.09
CA LEU A 41 -1.96 8.77 -6.38
C LEU A 41 -0.83 9.01 -7.39
N ALA A 42 -0.27 10.22 -7.44
CA ALA A 42 0.83 10.54 -8.34
C ALA A 42 2.08 9.70 -8.03
N PHE A 43 2.44 9.54 -6.75
CA PHE A 43 3.53 8.64 -6.36
C PHE A 43 3.21 7.18 -6.73
N MET A 44 1.99 6.72 -6.41
CA MET A 44 1.53 5.36 -6.73
C MET A 44 1.58 5.02 -8.21
N VAL A 45 1.10 5.92 -9.07
CA VAL A 45 1.08 5.72 -10.52
C VAL A 45 2.49 5.65 -11.11
N ASN A 46 3.48 6.32 -10.52
CA ASN A 46 4.86 6.27 -11.02
C ASN A 46 5.58 4.96 -10.67
N ILE A 47 5.31 4.38 -9.50
CA ILE A 47 6.03 3.23 -8.94
C ILE A 47 6.18 2.04 -9.92
N PRO A 48 5.13 1.55 -10.61
CA PRO A 48 5.27 0.42 -11.55
C PRO A 48 6.20 0.68 -12.73
N TRP A 49 6.46 1.95 -13.05
CA TRP A 49 7.24 2.36 -14.22
C TRP A 49 8.64 2.85 -13.86
N MET A 50 9.04 2.73 -12.60
CA MET A 50 10.37 3.11 -12.16
C MET A 50 11.38 2.06 -12.64
N PHE A 51 12.44 2.53 -13.31
CA PHE A 51 13.51 1.67 -13.77
C PHE A 51 14.33 1.19 -12.56
N PRO A 52 14.70 -0.11 -12.48
CA PRO A 52 15.44 -0.66 -11.33
C PRO A 52 16.88 -0.14 -11.21
N GLY A 53 17.32 0.73 -12.12
CA GLY A 53 18.67 1.27 -12.21
C GLY A 53 19.71 0.24 -12.66
N GLN A 54 20.99 0.57 -12.47
CA GLN A 54 22.09 -0.36 -12.77
C GLN A 54 22.47 -1.20 -11.55
N HIS A 55 22.27 -0.65 -10.36
CA HIS A 55 22.54 -1.31 -9.08
C HIS A 55 21.25 -1.45 -8.27
N SER A 56 21.21 -2.41 -7.35
CA SER A 56 20.05 -2.62 -6.46
C SER A 56 19.74 -1.39 -5.58
N THR A 57 20.72 -0.52 -5.35
CA THR A 57 20.61 0.74 -4.60
C THR A 57 19.90 1.85 -5.38
N ASP A 58 19.77 1.71 -6.70
CA ASP A 58 19.17 2.73 -7.56
C ASP A 58 17.63 2.62 -7.60
N ASP A 59 17.07 1.58 -6.96
CA ASP A 59 15.62 1.36 -6.90
C ASP A 59 14.92 2.28 -5.90
N GLU A 60 14.55 3.45 -6.40
CA GLU A 60 13.81 4.50 -5.70
C GLU A 60 12.35 4.14 -5.38
N THR A 61 11.87 2.95 -5.77
CA THR A 61 10.50 2.51 -5.51
C THR A 61 10.15 2.55 -4.03
N CYS A 62 11.06 2.11 -3.15
CA CYS A 62 10.83 2.15 -1.70
C CYS A 62 10.64 3.57 -1.19
N THR A 63 11.46 4.51 -1.69
CA THR A 63 11.38 5.93 -1.37
C THR A 63 10.01 6.48 -1.75
N TYR A 64 9.54 6.18 -2.97
CA TYR A 64 8.24 6.66 -3.47
C TYR A 64 7.07 6.05 -2.69
N ILE A 65 7.13 4.77 -2.36
CA ILE A 65 6.13 4.10 -1.49
C ILE A 65 6.11 4.76 -0.11
N SER A 66 7.29 4.99 0.48
CA SER A 66 7.42 5.60 1.80
C SER A 66 6.82 6.99 1.83
N ILE A 67 7.12 7.82 0.82
CA ILE A 67 6.54 9.17 0.69
C ILE A 67 5.01 9.08 0.53
N ALA A 68 4.50 8.22 -0.34
CA ALA A 68 3.07 8.03 -0.52
C ALA A 68 2.39 7.63 0.79
N ASN A 69 2.99 6.71 1.55
CA ASN A 69 2.50 6.26 2.85
C ASN A 69 2.53 7.38 3.91
N THR A 70 3.59 8.20 3.93
CA THR A 70 3.68 9.36 4.83
C THR A 70 2.58 10.38 4.51
N VAL A 71 2.40 10.76 3.23
CA VAL A 71 1.35 11.71 2.84
C VAL A 71 -0.05 11.15 3.13
N ALA A 72 -0.28 9.86 2.86
CA ALA A 72 -1.53 9.19 3.19
C ALA A 72 -1.83 9.18 4.70
N THR A 73 -0.79 8.99 5.52
CA THR A 73 -0.90 8.99 6.98
C THR A 73 -1.14 10.39 7.52
N ASP A 74 -0.46 11.41 7.00
CA ASP A 74 -0.68 12.81 7.34
C ASP A 74 -2.13 13.25 7.02
N LEU A 75 -2.70 12.73 5.93
CA LEU A 75 -4.09 12.94 5.56
C LEU A 75 -5.06 12.03 6.33
N SER A 76 -4.59 11.16 7.23
CA SER A 76 -5.41 10.20 7.98
C SER A 76 -6.24 9.24 7.10
N LEU A 77 -5.73 8.86 5.93
CA LEU A 77 -6.41 7.90 5.03
C LEU A 77 -6.57 6.50 5.64
N HIS A 78 -5.74 6.17 6.62
CA HIS A 78 -5.74 4.88 7.34
C HIS A 78 -6.87 4.74 8.35
N LYS A 79 -7.58 5.83 8.67
CA LYS A 79 -8.65 5.84 9.67
C LYS A 79 -10.00 5.47 9.07
N SER A 80 -10.83 4.79 9.85
CA SER A 80 -12.20 4.48 9.46
C SER A 80 -13.09 5.72 9.61
N LEU A 81 -13.87 6.02 8.58
CA LEU A 81 -14.79 7.15 8.58
C LEU A 81 -16.04 6.81 9.38
N ILE A 82 -16.20 7.43 10.55
CA ILE A 82 -17.34 7.18 11.44
C ILE A 82 -17.83 8.51 12.00
N SER A 83 -19.15 8.73 11.90
CA SER A 83 -19.77 9.89 12.54
C SER A 83 -19.66 9.76 14.07
N PRO A 84 -19.18 10.79 14.79
CA PRO A 84 -19.06 10.78 16.25
C PRO A 84 -20.38 10.44 16.97
N GLU A 85 -21.51 10.81 16.38
CA GLU A 85 -22.86 10.54 16.91
C GLU A 85 -23.16 9.04 16.97
N MET A 86 -22.59 8.26 16.04
CA MET A 86 -22.75 6.80 15.99
C MET A 86 -21.89 6.07 17.04
N VAL A 87 -20.81 6.71 17.52
CA VAL A 87 -19.92 6.13 18.54
C VAL A 87 -20.51 6.26 19.95
N GLY A 88 -21.37 7.26 20.20
CA GLY A 88 -21.98 7.51 21.51
C GLY A 88 -23.15 6.59 21.88
N SER A 89 -23.80 5.96 20.91
CA SER A 89 -25.00 5.15 21.14
C SER A 89 -24.67 3.67 21.27
N GLY A 90 -24.02 3.25 22.37
CA GLY A 90 -23.96 1.85 22.84
C GLY A 90 -23.56 0.78 21.81
N SER A 91 -22.97 1.19 20.68
CA SER A 91 -22.72 0.32 19.55
C SER A 91 -21.54 -0.55 19.92
N GLY A 92 -21.71 -1.86 19.90
CA GLY A 92 -20.66 -2.87 20.13
C GLY A 92 -19.52 -2.82 19.09
N ILE A 93 -19.35 -1.71 18.38
CA ILE A 93 -18.22 -1.37 17.56
C ILE A 93 -17.04 -1.13 18.51
N GLY A 94 -16.26 -2.18 18.77
CA GLY A 94 -14.98 -2.09 19.48
C GLY A 94 -13.91 -1.33 18.69
N LEU A 95 -14.21 -0.13 18.17
CA LEU A 95 -13.21 0.76 17.58
C LEU A 95 -12.62 1.65 18.69
N ALA A 96 -11.29 1.65 18.79
CA ALA A 96 -10.60 2.66 19.56
C ALA A 96 -10.83 4.02 18.89
N ARG A 97 -11.17 5.05 19.68
CA ARG A 97 -11.42 6.42 19.19
C ARG A 97 -10.28 6.98 18.32
N GLY A 98 -9.05 6.48 18.50
CA GLY A 98 -7.87 6.86 17.71
C GLY A 98 -7.94 6.44 16.23
N ASP A 99 -8.68 5.37 15.92
CA ASP A 99 -8.79 4.77 14.59
C ASP A 99 -9.93 5.35 13.76
N CYS A 100 -10.76 6.22 14.36
CA CYS A 100 -11.90 6.85 13.70
C CYS A 100 -11.54 8.24 13.20
N LEU A 101 -12.18 8.66 12.11
CA LEU A 101 -12.15 10.02 11.60
C LEU A 101 -13.56 10.49 11.27
N ASP A 102 -13.90 11.69 11.74
CA ASP A 102 -15.16 12.32 11.37
C ASP A 102 -15.16 12.68 9.86
N PRO A 103 -16.22 12.34 9.11
CA PRO A 103 -16.25 12.62 7.68
C PRO A 103 -16.17 14.10 7.29
N ARG A 104 -16.69 15.03 8.11
CA ARG A 104 -16.55 16.48 7.82
C ARG A 104 -15.09 16.88 7.96
N ALA A 105 -14.42 16.41 9.01
CA ALA A 105 -12.99 16.62 9.18
C ALA A 105 -12.16 16.01 8.03
N ALA A 106 -12.55 14.83 7.54
CA ALA A 106 -11.92 14.19 6.39
C ALA A 106 -12.00 15.04 5.12
N LEU A 107 -13.19 15.59 4.80
CA LEU A 107 -13.37 16.47 3.66
C LEU A 107 -12.62 17.81 3.81
N ALA A 108 -12.61 18.37 5.03
CA ALA A 108 -11.86 19.59 5.31
C ALA A 108 -10.35 19.40 5.10
N MET A 109 -9.78 18.25 5.51
CA MET A 109 -8.37 17.91 5.25
C MET A 109 -8.05 17.80 3.75
N ASP A 110 -9.03 17.43 2.93
CA ASP A 110 -8.89 17.38 1.47
C ASP A 110 -9.13 18.72 0.77
N GLY A 111 -9.37 19.79 1.53
CA GLY A 111 -9.65 21.12 0.98
C GLY A 111 -11.09 21.31 0.54
N PHE A 112 -12.02 20.49 1.03
CA PHE A 112 -13.45 20.56 0.72
C PHE A 112 -14.33 20.79 1.97
N PRO A 113 -14.07 21.82 2.80
CA PRO A 113 -14.81 22.03 4.05
C PRO A 113 -16.30 22.34 3.83
N GLU A 114 -16.65 22.91 2.67
CA GLU A 114 -18.01 23.35 2.34
C GLU A 114 -18.92 22.21 1.85
N ILE A 115 -18.34 21.05 1.52
CA ILE A 115 -19.12 19.94 0.99
C ILE A 115 -19.77 19.20 2.16
N ASP A 116 -21.10 19.12 2.14
CA ASP A 116 -21.83 18.25 3.06
C ASP A 116 -21.44 16.79 2.81
N PRO A 117 -20.85 16.09 3.79
CA PRO A 117 -20.43 14.72 3.56
C PRO A 117 -21.58 13.75 3.31
N TRP A 118 -22.82 14.10 3.68
CA TRP A 118 -23.99 13.24 3.43
C TRP A 118 -24.64 13.52 2.07
N SER A 119 -24.14 14.51 1.33
CA SER A 119 -24.46 14.67 -0.08
C SER A 119 -23.86 13.54 -0.91
N GLU A 120 -24.41 13.28 -2.09
CA GLU A 120 -23.86 12.31 -3.06
C GLU A 120 -22.38 12.59 -3.34
N LYS A 121 -22.05 13.86 -3.62
CA LYS A 121 -20.67 14.30 -3.88
C LYS A 121 -19.75 14.07 -2.68
N GLY A 122 -20.22 14.37 -1.47
CA GLY A 122 -19.50 14.13 -0.23
C GLY A 122 -19.17 12.65 -0.04
N ARG A 123 -20.16 11.77 -0.23
CA ARG A 123 -19.96 10.32 -0.17
C ARG A 123 -18.98 9.82 -1.20
N LEU A 124 -19.04 10.31 -2.44
CA LEU A 124 -18.07 9.96 -3.50
C LEU A 124 -16.63 10.37 -3.13
N PHE A 125 -16.44 11.57 -2.56
CA PHE A 125 -15.11 12.04 -2.16
C PHE A 125 -14.53 11.22 -1.01
N LEU A 126 -15.32 10.98 0.04
CA LEU A 126 -14.93 10.11 1.13
C LEU A 126 -14.59 8.70 0.64
N ARG A 127 -15.37 8.21 -0.32
CA ARG A 127 -15.12 6.92 -0.95
C ARG A 127 -13.81 6.88 -1.72
N ASN A 128 -13.47 7.94 -2.43
CA ASN A 128 -12.19 8.08 -3.13
C ASN A 128 -11.00 8.06 -2.15
N ARG A 129 -11.15 8.61 -0.93
CA ARG A 129 -10.12 8.53 0.12
C ARG A 129 -9.86 7.09 0.55
N GLU A 130 -10.93 6.36 0.86
CA GLU A 130 -10.84 4.93 1.21
C GLU A 130 -10.21 4.11 0.08
N ARG A 131 -10.63 4.39 -1.17
CA ARG A 131 -10.08 3.73 -2.37
C ARG A 131 -8.58 3.99 -2.53
N CYS A 132 -8.14 5.21 -2.28
CA CYS A 132 -6.72 5.57 -2.32
C CYS A 132 -5.92 4.76 -1.30
N TRP A 133 -6.44 4.60 -0.08
CA TRP A 133 -5.79 3.80 0.97
C TRP A 133 -5.68 2.31 0.58
N LEU A 134 -6.78 1.72 0.14
CA LEU A 134 -6.81 0.33 -0.36
C LEU A 134 -5.83 0.11 -1.51
N SER A 135 -5.80 1.04 -2.46
CA SER A 135 -4.92 0.99 -3.62
C SER A 135 -3.45 1.10 -3.23
N LEU A 136 -3.12 1.97 -2.27
CA LEU A 136 -1.75 2.10 -1.75
C LEU A 136 -1.29 0.79 -1.09
N PHE A 137 -2.15 0.18 -0.27
CA PHE A 137 -1.87 -1.12 0.34
C PHE A 137 -1.61 -2.21 -0.71
N VAL A 138 -2.47 -2.34 -1.72
CA VAL A 138 -2.31 -3.34 -2.78
C VAL A 138 -1.00 -3.16 -3.53
N LEU A 139 -0.68 -1.91 -3.91
CA LEU A 139 0.55 -1.58 -4.60
C LEU A 139 1.77 -1.91 -3.76
N GLU A 140 1.79 -1.47 -2.50
CA GLU A 140 2.92 -1.67 -1.60
C GLU A 140 3.21 -3.16 -1.38
N ARG A 141 2.19 -3.97 -1.06
CA ARG A 141 2.37 -5.41 -0.88
C ARG A 141 2.87 -6.09 -2.14
N GLY A 142 2.36 -5.71 -3.31
CA GLY A 142 2.85 -6.23 -4.58
C GLY A 142 4.32 -5.90 -4.84
N MET A 143 4.71 -4.64 -4.65
CA MET A 143 6.07 -4.17 -4.96
C MET A 143 7.10 -4.65 -3.94
N SER A 144 6.74 -4.66 -2.65
CA SER A 144 7.59 -5.16 -1.57
C SER A 144 7.83 -6.66 -1.72
N LEU A 145 6.80 -7.46 -2.03
CA LEU A 145 6.97 -8.89 -2.31
C LEU A 145 7.88 -9.16 -3.51
N ALA A 146 7.67 -8.45 -4.62
CA ALA A 146 8.48 -8.62 -5.83
C ALA A 146 9.97 -8.27 -5.61
N ARG A 147 10.27 -7.47 -4.58
CA ARG A 147 11.64 -7.02 -4.24
C ARG A 147 12.20 -7.69 -2.98
N GLY A 148 11.48 -8.61 -2.36
CA GLY A 148 11.89 -9.24 -1.10
C GLY A 148 12.02 -8.27 0.07
N ARG A 149 11.27 -7.16 0.07
CA ARG A 149 11.33 -6.12 1.10
C ARG A 149 10.24 -6.32 2.15
N PRO A 150 10.47 -5.89 3.41
CA PRO A 150 9.44 -5.89 4.43
C PRO A 150 8.34 -4.89 4.09
N PHE A 151 7.16 -5.12 4.65
CA PHE A 151 6.01 -4.26 4.42
C PHE A 151 6.05 -3.00 5.27
N SER A 152 5.74 -1.87 4.64
CA SER A 152 5.76 -0.55 5.30
C SER A 152 4.36 0.03 5.56
N VAL A 153 3.35 -0.37 4.79
CA VAL A 153 1.96 0.05 5.00
C VAL A 153 1.34 -0.85 6.08
N PRO A 154 0.87 -0.28 7.21
CA PRO A 154 0.36 -1.06 8.33
C PRO A 154 -0.99 -1.72 8.00
N MET A 155 -1.22 -2.89 8.57
CA MET A 155 -2.51 -3.57 8.49
C MET A 155 -3.52 -2.88 9.42
N THR A 156 -4.40 -2.07 8.83
CA THR A 156 -5.42 -1.29 9.53
C THR A 156 -6.77 -2.01 9.52
N ARG A 157 -7.71 -1.59 10.36
CA ARG A 157 -9.04 -2.22 10.43
C ARG A 157 -9.80 -2.12 9.10
N SER A 158 -9.75 -0.98 8.44
CA SER A 158 -10.38 -0.77 7.13
C SER A 158 -9.87 -1.76 6.07
N LEU A 159 -8.61 -2.19 6.16
CA LEU A 159 -8.04 -3.24 5.30
C LEU A 159 -8.43 -4.66 5.76
N LYS A 160 -8.48 -4.90 7.08
CA LYS A 160 -8.92 -6.19 7.63
C LYS A 160 -10.36 -6.51 7.27
N ASP A 161 -11.24 -5.51 7.29
CA ASP A 161 -12.68 -5.68 7.09
C ASP A 161 -13.12 -5.30 5.65
N CYS A 162 -12.20 -5.28 4.68
CA CYS A 162 -12.46 -4.73 3.34
C CYS A 162 -13.27 -5.63 2.39
N ASP A 163 -13.57 -6.89 2.75
CA ASP A 163 -14.11 -7.91 1.85
C ASP A 163 -15.40 -7.46 1.14
N ASN A 164 -16.28 -6.78 1.87
CA ASN A 164 -17.54 -6.26 1.35
C ASN A 164 -17.47 -4.78 0.99
N TRP A 165 -16.30 -4.12 1.11
CA TRP A 165 -16.15 -2.69 0.86
C TRP A 165 -16.72 -2.34 -0.51
N HIS A 166 -16.36 -3.07 -1.57
CA HIS A 166 -16.83 -2.84 -2.96
C HIS A 166 -18.36 -2.91 -3.17
N ARG A 167 -19.14 -3.42 -2.21
CA ARG A 167 -20.61 -3.49 -2.28
C ARG A 167 -21.23 -2.23 -1.71
N SER A 168 -21.04 -1.12 -2.41
CA SER A 168 -21.57 0.20 -2.03
C SER A 168 -22.39 0.78 -3.18
N GLU A 169 -23.38 1.62 -2.84
CA GLU A 169 -24.09 2.45 -3.83
C GLU A 169 -23.13 3.36 -4.61
N TYR A 170 -22.01 3.76 -4.00
CA TYR A 170 -20.98 4.64 -4.59
C TYR A 170 -19.74 3.86 -5.06
N ALA A 171 -19.91 2.56 -5.32
CA ALA A 171 -18.83 1.72 -5.82
C ALA A 171 -18.50 2.07 -7.29
N ASP A 172 -17.21 2.11 -7.59
CA ASP A 172 -16.72 2.12 -8.97
C ASP A 172 -16.75 0.69 -9.54
N PRO A 173 -17.02 0.48 -10.83
CA PRO A 173 -17.01 -0.85 -11.44
C PRO A 173 -15.70 -1.65 -11.20
N LEU A 174 -14.57 -0.99 -10.99
CA LEU A 174 -13.28 -1.62 -10.75
C LEU A 174 -13.01 -1.93 -9.26
N ASP A 175 -13.86 -1.49 -8.34
CA ASP A 175 -13.69 -1.71 -6.89
C ASP A 175 -13.64 -3.19 -6.52
N GLY A 176 -14.40 -4.04 -7.24
CA GLY A 176 -14.39 -5.49 -7.02
C GLY A 176 -13.02 -6.11 -7.28
N HIS A 177 -12.32 -5.69 -8.34
CA HIS A 177 -10.96 -6.14 -8.63
C HIS A 177 -9.96 -5.64 -7.59
N LEU A 178 -10.09 -4.37 -7.18
CA LEU A 178 -9.24 -3.78 -6.15
C LEU A 178 -9.36 -4.53 -4.82
N VAL A 179 -10.59 -4.77 -4.35
CA VAL A 179 -10.83 -5.49 -3.09
C VAL A 179 -10.36 -6.93 -3.18
N SER A 180 -10.58 -7.61 -4.31
CA SER A 180 -10.08 -8.98 -4.52
C SER A 180 -8.56 -9.05 -4.38
N MET A 181 -7.84 -8.06 -4.94
CA MET A 181 -6.38 -7.95 -4.78
C MET A 181 -6.00 -7.60 -3.34
N ALA A 182 -6.74 -6.74 -2.65
CA ALA A 182 -6.49 -6.39 -1.26
C ALA A 182 -6.63 -7.60 -0.33
N VAL A 183 -7.73 -8.35 -0.47
CA VAL A 183 -7.99 -9.59 0.28
C VAL A 183 -6.90 -10.62 0.02
N LEU A 184 -6.55 -10.86 -1.25
CA LEU A 184 -5.46 -11.79 -1.60
C LEU A 184 -4.13 -11.39 -0.92
N ARG A 185 -3.76 -10.10 -0.98
CA ARG A 185 -2.50 -9.62 -0.37
C ARG A 185 -2.52 -9.68 1.16
N ARG A 186 -3.67 -9.40 1.79
CA ARG A 186 -3.89 -9.51 3.23
C ARG A 186 -3.71 -10.96 3.69
N ASP A 187 -4.35 -11.91 3.01
CA ASP A 187 -4.39 -13.30 3.45
C ASP A 187 -3.06 -14.03 3.16
N LEU A 188 -2.30 -13.57 2.16
CA LEU A 188 -0.94 -14.04 1.91
C LEU A 188 0.01 -13.80 3.09
N ASP A 189 -0.17 -12.73 3.87
CA ASP A 189 0.68 -12.48 5.06
C ASP A 189 0.60 -13.64 6.06
N ALA A 190 -0.61 -14.12 6.33
CA ALA A 190 -0.84 -15.25 7.23
C ALA A 190 -0.21 -16.52 6.67
N LEU A 191 -0.38 -16.78 5.37
CA LEU A 191 0.25 -17.92 4.70
C LEU A 191 1.77 -17.87 4.81
N PHE A 192 2.40 -16.71 4.58
CA PHE A 192 3.84 -16.55 4.73
C PHE A 192 4.30 -16.80 6.17
N ALA A 193 3.54 -16.35 7.17
CA ALA A 193 3.85 -16.62 8.57
C ALA A 193 3.79 -18.12 8.88
N THR A 194 2.75 -18.82 8.39
CA THR A 194 2.61 -20.28 8.55
C THR A 194 3.76 -21.04 7.89
N VAL A 195 4.12 -20.69 6.64
CA VAL A 195 5.22 -21.34 5.92
C VAL A 195 6.54 -21.14 6.65
N ARG A 196 6.85 -19.91 7.09
CA ARG A 196 8.07 -19.63 7.87
C ARG A 196 8.11 -20.44 9.16
N ALA A 197 7.02 -20.47 9.92
CA ALA A 197 6.95 -21.24 11.16
C ALA A 197 7.18 -22.74 10.95
N LEU A 198 6.65 -23.31 9.87
CA LEU A 198 6.89 -24.73 9.51
C LEU A 198 8.35 -24.97 9.13
N CYS A 199 8.96 -24.09 8.35
CA CYS A 199 10.37 -24.18 7.98
C CYS A 199 11.27 -24.08 9.23
N ASP A 200 11.04 -23.11 10.10
CA ASP A 200 11.83 -22.90 11.32
C ASP A 200 11.69 -24.09 12.28
N GLY A 201 10.47 -24.64 12.43
CA GLY A 201 10.22 -25.84 13.22
C GLY A 201 10.90 -27.10 12.65
N SER A 202 10.99 -27.22 11.33
CA SER A 202 11.70 -28.33 10.68
C SER A 202 13.22 -28.24 10.88
N GLN A 203 13.79 -27.03 10.93
CA GLN A 203 15.22 -26.86 11.22
C GLN A 203 15.57 -27.34 12.63
N MET A 204 14.72 -27.06 13.63
CA MET A 204 14.91 -27.56 14.99
C MET A 204 14.81 -29.09 15.10
N ALA A 205 13.99 -29.73 14.26
CA ALA A 205 13.93 -31.20 14.19
C ALA A 205 15.16 -31.82 13.49
N SER A 206 15.86 -31.03 12.66
CA SER A 206 17.04 -31.47 11.88
C SER A 206 18.40 -31.18 12.55
N SER A 207 18.43 -30.65 13.78
CA SER A 207 19.69 -30.35 14.48
C SER A 207 20.52 -31.58 14.88
N ASP A 208 20.07 -32.79 14.54
CA ASP A 208 20.86 -34.03 14.58
C ASP A 208 21.64 -34.29 13.27
N GLY A 209 21.79 -33.28 12.41
CA GLY A 209 22.60 -33.35 11.18
C GLY A 209 24.11 -33.56 11.40
N SER A 210 24.60 -33.50 12.65
CA SER A 210 25.99 -33.85 12.97
C SER A 210 26.27 -35.35 12.78
N LEU A 211 25.25 -36.20 12.88
CA LEU A 211 25.36 -37.66 12.69
C LEU A 211 25.43 -38.05 11.21
N ILE A 212 24.82 -37.27 10.31
CA ILE A 212 24.83 -37.58 8.87
C ILE A 212 26.18 -37.18 8.23
N ALA A 213 26.79 -36.09 8.68
CA ALA A 213 28.09 -35.63 8.17
C ALA A 213 29.28 -36.55 8.54
N GLN A 214 29.19 -37.35 9.62
CA GLN A 214 30.25 -38.29 10.01
C GLN A 214 30.24 -39.58 9.17
N SER A 215 29.12 -39.92 8.51
CA SER A 215 29.02 -41.16 7.73
C SER A 215 29.72 -41.11 6.36
N TYR A 216 30.05 -39.92 5.86
CA TYR A 216 30.71 -39.74 4.55
C TYR A 216 32.24 -39.59 4.62
N VAL A 217 32.81 -39.38 5.81
CA VAL A 217 34.27 -39.14 5.97
C VAL A 217 35.04 -40.43 6.30
N CYS A 218 34.39 -41.51 6.74
CA CYS A 218 35.07 -42.74 7.15
C CYS A 218 35.28 -43.80 6.05
N HIS A 219 34.92 -43.55 4.77
CA HIS A 219 35.09 -44.54 3.69
C HIS A 219 36.12 -44.19 2.60
N GLN A 220 37.01 -43.21 2.83
CA GLN A 220 38.14 -42.90 1.93
C GLN A 220 39.52 -42.87 2.63
N GLY A 221 39.71 -43.69 3.67
CA GLY A 221 41.03 -43.79 4.31
C GLY A 221 41.32 -45.20 4.82
N GLN A 222 42.18 -45.90 4.08
CA GLN A 222 42.85 -47.20 4.31
C GLN A 222 42.16 -48.45 3.76
#